data_AF-A0A935BBF8-F1
#
_entry.id   AF-A0A935BBF8-F1
#
_cell.length_a   1.000
_cell.length_b   1.000
_cell.length_c   1.000
_cell.angle_alpha   90.00
_cell.angle_beta   90.00
_cell.angle_gamma   90.00
#
_symmetry.space_group_name_H-M   'P 1'
#
loop_
_entity.id
_entity.type
_entity.pdbx_description
1 polymer ?
#
loop_
_entity_poly.entity_id
_entity_poly.type
_entity_poly.pdbx_seq_one_letter_code
_entity_poly.pdbx_strand_id
1 'polypeptide(L)'
;MRATPDCDRACLYRVLDQYLAGLKARDTRKVAWAARVKNTENNVELRVGDGLWGTITALDAYEMRLADPQTGSVAIFGVVQETTERSPYATRLKVVDGTIAEVETIVVRPSDAGIPFVTADIKPLPVWDEILTPALRSPRQKMIDLADGYFDTLQLNDGTLRTEFADDCNRREDGMQSTNNVHAVLDPISKWGCADQFRLGQYRYDDRLRDRRYLAVDEERGIVLAGGFIDHEGRLGDFKLTDGTTKSPIFRRPHSFVLLEAFKIRGGKIQQIEAVFITVPYNMPSPWTN
;
A
#
# COMPACT_ATOMS: atom_id res chain seq x y z
N MET A 1 18.25 -28.28 2.43
CA MET A 1 17.76 -27.53 3.61
C MET A 1 17.95 -26.06 3.31
N ARG A 2 16.88 -25.25 3.29
CA ARG A 2 17.03 -23.78 3.20
C ARG A 2 17.63 -23.31 4.54
N ALA A 3 18.64 -22.43 4.50
CA ALA A 3 19.16 -21.81 5.71
C ALA A 3 18.01 -21.11 6.44
N THR A 4 17.93 -21.29 7.76
CA THR A 4 17.00 -20.52 8.59
C THR A 4 17.42 -19.05 8.47
N PRO A 5 16.51 -18.12 8.15
CA PRO A 5 16.84 -16.70 8.12
C PRO A 5 17.42 -16.27 9.47
N ASP A 6 18.46 -15.44 9.47
CA ASP A 6 19.06 -14.90 10.70
C ASP A 6 18.06 -14.07 11.53
N CYS A 7 16.98 -13.61 10.90
CA CYS A 7 15.86 -12.92 11.54
C CYS A 7 14.53 -13.48 11.03
N ASP A 8 13.84 -14.25 11.88
CA ASP A 8 12.49 -14.77 11.61
C ASP A 8 11.40 -13.68 11.76
N ARG A 9 10.11 -14.03 11.56
CA ARG A 9 9.00 -13.06 11.69
C ARG A 9 9.00 -12.39 13.07
N ALA A 10 9.23 -13.15 14.14
CA ALA A 10 9.21 -12.62 15.49
C ALA A 10 10.36 -11.62 15.70
N CYS A 11 11.54 -11.90 15.16
CA CYS A 11 12.66 -10.98 15.11
C CYS A 11 12.33 -9.70 14.34
N LEU A 12 11.76 -9.82 13.13
CA LEU A 12 11.37 -8.68 12.31
C LEU A 12 10.33 -7.79 12.98
N TYR A 13 9.33 -8.38 13.65
CA TYR A 13 8.35 -7.62 14.43
C TYR A 13 8.95 -6.92 15.63
N ARG A 14 9.92 -7.53 16.33
CA ARG A 14 10.65 -6.81 17.40
C ARG A 14 11.42 -5.60 16.87
N VAL A 15 12.03 -5.70 15.69
CA VAL A 15 12.72 -4.56 15.06
C VAL A 15 11.71 -3.47 14.69
N LEU A 16 10.55 -3.83 14.13
CA LEU A 16 9.46 -2.89 13.87
C LEU A 16 8.97 -2.20 15.15
N ASP A 17 8.76 -2.96 16.23
CA ASP A 17 8.33 -2.42 17.53
C ASP A 17 9.36 -1.41 18.08
N GLN A 18 10.66 -1.70 17.96
CA GLN A 18 11.72 -0.79 18.35
C GLN A 18 11.72 0.49 17.49
N TYR A 19 11.51 0.36 16.17
CA TYR A 19 11.38 1.51 15.28
C TYR A 19 10.19 2.40 15.68
N LEU A 20 9.01 1.82 15.90
CA LEU A 20 7.79 2.56 16.29
C LEU A 20 7.94 3.21 17.67
N ALA A 21 8.58 2.53 18.62
CA ALA A 21 8.89 3.10 19.93
C ALA A 21 9.88 4.28 19.83
N GLY A 22 10.88 4.18 18.95
CA GLY A 22 11.79 5.28 18.63
C GLY A 22 11.07 6.46 18.00
N LEU A 23 10.25 6.20 16.98
CA LEU A 23 9.45 7.20 16.25
C LEU A 23 8.52 7.96 17.21
N LYS A 24 7.73 7.24 18.01
CA LYS A 24 6.84 7.83 19.03
C LYS A 24 7.59 8.67 20.06
N ALA A 25 8.80 8.24 20.44
CA ALA A 25 9.65 8.98 21.36
C ALA A 25 10.42 10.14 20.70
N ARG A 26 10.34 10.27 19.37
CA ARG A 26 11.17 11.17 18.55
C ARG A 26 12.68 11.01 18.84
N ASP A 27 13.12 9.78 19.12
CA ASP A 27 14.48 9.47 19.53
C ASP A 27 15.10 8.39 18.64
N THR A 28 15.86 8.84 17.64
CA THR A 28 16.50 7.97 16.65
C THR A 28 17.57 7.07 17.26
N ARG A 29 18.10 7.40 18.45
CA ARG A 29 19.10 6.57 19.15
C ARG A 29 18.52 5.27 19.70
N LYS A 30 17.19 5.16 19.77
CA LYS A 30 16.48 3.94 20.20
C LYS A 30 16.38 2.89 19.09
N VAL A 31 16.81 3.23 17.88
CA VAL A 31 16.69 2.38 16.71
C VAL A 31 18.09 1.90 16.28
N ALA A 32 18.22 0.60 16.03
CA ALA A 32 19.45 0.00 15.53
C ALA A 32 19.58 0.25 14.03
N TRP A 33 20.31 1.30 13.66
CA TRP A 33 20.55 1.67 12.26
C TRP A 33 21.74 0.92 11.67
N ALA A 34 21.64 0.55 10.40
CA ALA A 34 22.80 0.10 9.62
C ALA A 34 23.78 1.26 9.41
N ALA A 35 25.03 0.95 9.04
CA ALA A 35 26.04 1.98 8.78
C ALA A 35 25.65 2.96 7.65
N ARG A 36 24.80 2.51 6.71
CA ARG A 36 24.17 3.34 5.68
C ARG A 36 22.68 3.05 5.69
N VAL A 37 21.88 4.11 5.75
CA VAL A 37 20.42 4.03 5.78
C VAL A 37 19.86 4.84 4.63
N LYS A 38 18.97 4.24 3.85
CA LYS A 38 18.12 4.97 2.90
C LYS A 38 16.75 5.18 3.54
N ASN A 39 16.40 6.43 3.81
CA ASN A 39 15.18 6.80 4.52
C ASN A 39 14.37 7.74 3.64
N THR A 40 13.12 7.38 3.33
CA THR A 40 12.23 8.22 2.55
C THR A 40 10.88 8.39 3.22
N GLU A 41 10.36 9.61 3.20
CA GLU A 41 8.96 9.92 3.51
C GLU A 41 8.34 10.54 2.26
N ASN A 42 7.15 10.08 1.88
CA ASN A 42 6.37 10.70 0.80
C ASN A 42 7.18 10.88 -0.50
N ASN A 43 7.94 9.83 -0.86
CA ASN A 43 8.80 9.77 -2.05
C ASN A 43 9.99 10.75 -2.06
N VAL A 44 10.39 11.29 -0.91
CA VAL A 44 11.56 12.16 -0.76
C VAL A 44 12.56 11.51 0.17
N GLU A 45 13.84 11.46 -0.23
CA GLU A 45 14.91 11.00 0.65
C GLU A 45 15.21 12.04 1.73
N LEU A 46 15.14 11.61 2.99
CA LEU A 46 15.29 12.44 4.18
C LEU A 46 16.36 11.87 5.09
N ARG A 47 16.94 12.75 5.92
CA ARG A 47 17.81 12.30 7.01
C ARG A 47 16.99 11.54 8.06
N VAL A 48 17.60 10.56 8.70
CA VAL A 48 17.00 9.91 9.87
C VAL A 48 16.73 10.96 10.96
N GLY A 49 15.49 10.99 11.46
CA GLY A 49 15.04 11.98 12.45
C GLY A 49 14.36 13.23 11.87
N ASP A 50 14.28 13.35 10.55
CA ASP A 50 13.52 14.40 9.85
C ASP A 50 12.06 13.96 9.56
N GLY A 51 11.25 14.86 9.00
CA GLY A 51 9.87 14.60 8.61
C GLY A 51 8.97 14.27 9.80
N LEU A 52 8.23 13.15 9.70
CA LEU A 52 7.31 12.65 10.72
C LEU A 52 7.96 12.52 12.11
N TRP A 53 9.27 12.23 12.19
CA TRP A 53 10.00 12.18 13.46
C TRP A 53 9.93 13.50 14.24
N GLY A 54 9.87 14.64 13.56
CA GLY A 54 9.78 15.95 14.18
C GLY A 54 8.38 16.31 14.67
N THR A 55 7.34 15.71 14.09
CA THR A 55 5.95 16.18 14.23
C THR A 55 5.03 15.18 14.94
N ILE A 56 5.34 13.88 14.91
CA ILE A 56 4.47 12.83 15.47
C ILE A 56 4.19 13.02 16.97
N THR A 57 2.93 13.05 17.36
CA THR A 57 2.48 13.18 18.75
C THR A 57 1.97 11.86 19.32
N ALA A 58 1.44 10.97 18.49
CA ALA A 58 0.99 9.64 18.90
C ALA A 58 0.98 8.64 17.74
N LEU A 59 0.90 7.36 18.11
CA LEU A 59 0.55 6.24 17.25
C LEU A 59 -0.78 5.69 17.73
N ASP A 60 -1.69 5.39 16.80
CA ASP A 60 -2.95 4.73 17.07
C ASP A 60 -2.73 3.25 17.47
N ALA A 61 -3.77 2.61 18.01
CA ALA A 61 -3.76 1.18 18.32
C ALA A 61 -4.02 0.31 17.08
N TYR A 62 -4.59 0.87 16.00
CA TYR A 62 -4.77 0.16 14.74
C TYR A 62 -3.43 -0.11 14.06
N GLU A 63 -3.15 -1.39 13.81
CA GLU A 63 -1.98 -1.86 13.09
C GLU A 63 -2.33 -3.06 12.20
N MET A 64 -1.89 -3.01 10.95
CA MET A 64 -1.85 -4.16 10.05
C MET A 64 -0.39 -4.43 9.71
N ARG A 65 0.12 -5.59 10.10
CA ARG A 65 1.55 -5.95 10.00
C ARG A 65 1.77 -7.14 9.07
N LEU A 66 2.89 -7.11 8.35
CA LEU A 66 3.39 -8.24 7.57
C LEU A 66 4.91 -8.35 7.68
N ALA A 67 5.43 -9.56 7.51
CA ALA A 67 6.88 -9.80 7.53
C ALA A 67 7.28 -10.82 6.45
N ASP A 68 8.42 -10.58 5.84
CA ASP A 68 9.04 -11.45 4.85
C ASP A 68 10.45 -11.84 5.31
N PRO A 69 10.60 -12.93 6.07
CA PRO A 69 11.89 -13.40 6.55
C PRO A 69 12.88 -13.75 5.43
N GLN A 70 12.41 -14.06 4.21
CA GLN A 70 13.32 -14.40 3.11
C GLN A 70 14.09 -13.18 2.62
N THR A 71 13.49 -11.99 2.73
CA THR A 71 14.12 -10.74 2.29
C THR A 71 14.51 -9.85 3.46
N GLY A 72 14.13 -10.16 4.70
CA GLY A 72 14.35 -9.28 5.84
C GLY A 72 13.48 -8.01 5.79
N SER A 73 12.37 -8.04 5.04
CA SER A 73 11.44 -6.92 4.97
C SER A 73 10.34 -7.07 6.03
N VAL A 74 9.95 -5.96 6.65
CA VAL A 74 8.80 -5.87 7.56
C VAL A 74 8.04 -4.59 7.29
N ALA A 75 6.72 -4.63 7.35
CA ALA A 75 5.91 -3.46 7.08
C ALA A 75 4.68 -3.37 7.98
N ILE A 76 4.18 -2.14 8.10
CA ILE A 76 2.99 -1.78 8.85
C ILE A 76 2.13 -0.81 8.06
N PHE A 77 0.83 -0.98 8.13
CA PHE A 77 -0.18 0.05 7.87
C PHE A 77 -0.82 0.43 9.20
N GLY A 78 -1.03 1.71 9.43
CA GLY A 78 -1.58 2.20 10.69
C GLY A 78 -2.07 3.64 10.60
N VAL A 79 -2.25 4.27 11.76
CA VAL A 79 -2.58 5.69 11.87
C VAL A 79 -1.55 6.39 12.76
N VAL A 80 -0.97 7.48 12.25
CA VAL A 80 -0.13 8.41 13.02
C VAL A 80 -0.94 9.64 13.39
N GLN A 81 -0.58 10.27 14.50
CA GLN A 81 -1.13 11.56 14.90
C GLN A 81 -0.03 12.61 14.87
N GLU A 82 -0.31 13.74 14.24
CA GLU A 82 0.48 14.97 14.30
C GLU A 82 -0.33 16.04 15.07
N THR A 83 0.16 17.28 15.15
CA THR A 83 -0.46 18.32 15.99
C THR A 83 -1.91 18.61 15.62
N THR A 84 -2.27 18.54 14.34
CA THR A 84 -3.56 18.99 13.82
C THR A 84 -4.39 17.90 13.16
N GLU A 85 -3.81 16.73 12.88
CA GLU A 85 -4.47 15.69 12.09
C GLU A 85 -4.05 14.27 12.51
N ARG A 86 -4.95 13.32 12.23
CA ARG A 86 -4.68 11.88 12.26
C ARG A 86 -4.61 11.42 10.80
N SER A 87 -3.58 10.66 10.48
CA SER A 87 -3.23 10.33 9.09
C SER A 87 -3.00 8.83 8.95
N PRO A 88 -3.67 8.14 8.01
CA PRO A 88 -3.25 6.83 7.57
C PRO A 88 -1.80 6.87 7.09
N TYR A 89 -1.04 5.82 7.38
CA TYR A 89 0.32 5.70 6.89
C TYR A 89 0.67 4.23 6.64
N ALA A 90 1.68 4.03 5.80
CA ALA A 90 2.38 2.76 5.73
C ALA A 90 3.89 2.99 5.85
N THR A 91 4.58 2.05 6.48
CA THR A 91 6.04 2.03 6.55
C THR A 91 6.56 0.64 6.25
N ARG A 92 7.59 0.55 5.40
CA ARG A 92 8.36 -0.65 5.12
C ARG A 92 9.80 -0.46 5.58
N LEU A 93 10.28 -1.40 6.38
CA LEU A 93 11.66 -1.49 6.85
C LEU A 93 12.37 -2.65 6.15
N LYS A 94 13.63 -2.44 5.75
CA LYS A 94 14.56 -3.51 5.39
C LYS A 94 15.54 -3.72 6.53
N VAL A 95 15.60 -4.96 7.02
CA VAL A 95 16.48 -5.38 8.11
C VAL A 95 17.63 -6.21 7.53
N VAL A 96 18.85 -5.85 7.89
CA VAL A 96 20.08 -6.57 7.56
C VAL A 96 20.89 -6.70 8.84
N ASP A 97 21.23 -7.94 9.21
CA ASP A 97 21.99 -8.26 10.43
C ASP A 97 21.41 -7.63 11.71
N GLY A 98 20.07 -7.60 11.81
CA GLY A 98 19.34 -7.02 12.94
C GLY A 98 19.31 -5.48 12.97
N THR A 99 19.85 -4.82 11.96
CA THR A 99 19.85 -3.35 11.82
C THR A 99 18.99 -2.89 10.65
N ILE A 100 18.42 -1.68 10.73
CA ILE A 100 17.57 -1.11 9.68
C ILE A 100 18.44 -0.41 8.63
N ALA A 101 18.39 -0.91 7.40
CA ALA A 101 19.12 -0.37 6.25
C ALA A 101 18.24 0.50 5.33
N GLU A 102 16.92 0.26 5.32
CA GLU A 102 15.99 1.04 4.50
C GLU A 102 14.69 1.32 5.26
N VAL A 103 14.16 2.53 5.07
CA VAL A 103 12.86 2.98 5.58
C VAL A 103 12.12 3.66 4.44
N GLU A 104 10.94 3.17 4.09
CA GLU A 104 10.04 3.81 3.13
C GLU A 104 8.69 4.02 3.78
N THR A 105 8.33 5.28 3.95
CA THR A 105 7.10 5.71 4.61
C THR A 105 6.26 6.55 3.66
N ILE A 106 4.96 6.27 3.62
CA ILE A 106 3.95 7.16 3.04
C ILE A 106 3.01 7.56 4.17
N VAL A 107 2.84 8.87 4.37
CA VAL A 107 1.91 9.48 5.33
C VAL A 107 0.86 10.27 4.57
N VAL A 108 -0.39 9.87 4.70
CA VAL A 108 -1.53 10.45 4.00
C VAL A 108 -2.19 11.49 4.87
N ARG A 109 -1.65 12.71 4.86
CA ARG A 109 -2.19 13.85 5.59
C ARG A 109 -3.48 14.32 4.92
N PRO A 110 -4.65 14.31 5.61
CA PRO A 110 -5.90 14.77 5.02
C PRO A 110 -5.82 16.19 4.44
N SER A 111 -5.00 17.06 5.03
CA SER A 111 -4.78 18.43 4.55
C SER A 111 -4.05 18.52 3.20
N ASP A 112 -3.23 17.52 2.86
CA ASP A 112 -2.46 17.43 1.61
C ASP A 112 -3.11 16.48 0.59
N ALA A 113 -4.18 15.78 0.98
CA ALA A 113 -4.80 14.75 0.17
C ALA A 113 -5.40 15.35 -1.12
N GLY A 114 -4.94 14.84 -2.27
CA GLY A 114 -5.46 15.26 -3.58
C GLY A 114 -6.91 14.85 -3.84
N ILE A 115 -7.45 13.94 -3.03
CA ILE A 115 -8.83 13.44 -3.14
C ILE A 115 -9.49 13.42 -1.75
N PRO A 116 -10.70 13.99 -1.58
CA PRO A 116 -11.29 14.20 -0.26
C PRO A 116 -12.02 12.96 0.29
N PHE A 117 -11.28 11.87 0.54
CA PHE A 117 -11.83 10.66 1.16
C PHE A 117 -10.97 10.01 2.25
N VAL A 118 -9.85 10.64 2.60
CA VAL A 118 -8.93 10.12 3.62
C VAL A 118 -9.64 10.06 4.97
N THR A 119 -9.52 8.93 5.67
CA THR A 119 -10.04 8.79 7.04
C THR A 119 -9.10 7.98 7.93
N ALA A 120 -8.92 8.45 9.16
CA ALA A 120 -8.13 7.77 10.19
C ALA A 120 -8.98 6.86 11.10
N ASP A 121 -10.29 6.73 10.84
CA ASP A 121 -11.18 5.87 11.63
C ASP A 121 -11.20 4.45 11.04
N ILE A 122 -10.04 3.80 11.12
CA ILE A 122 -9.78 2.51 10.48
C ILE A 122 -10.07 1.37 11.46
N LYS A 123 -10.93 0.43 11.06
CA LYS A 123 -11.21 -0.78 11.82
C LYS A 123 -10.27 -1.93 11.41
N PRO A 124 -9.72 -2.71 12.36
CA PRO A 124 -9.00 -3.93 12.04
C PRO A 124 -9.82 -4.90 11.19
N LEU A 125 -9.17 -5.54 10.21
CA LEU A 125 -9.77 -6.60 9.40
C LEU A 125 -9.06 -7.93 9.74
N PRO A 126 -9.76 -8.92 10.30
CA PRO A 126 -9.14 -10.19 10.70
C PRO A 126 -8.43 -10.95 9.57
N VAL A 127 -8.81 -10.67 8.31
CA VAL A 127 -8.19 -11.28 7.13
C VAL A 127 -6.67 -11.03 7.05
N TRP A 128 -6.20 -9.90 7.60
CA TRP A 128 -4.76 -9.56 7.59
C TRP A 128 -3.93 -10.39 8.58
N ASP A 129 -4.55 -10.96 9.61
CA ASP A 129 -3.86 -11.76 10.62
C ASP A 129 -3.97 -13.28 10.43
N GLU A 130 -4.83 -13.71 9.50
CA GLU A 130 -5.02 -15.13 9.18
C GLU A 130 -3.73 -15.77 8.65
N ILE A 131 -3.26 -16.79 9.37
CA ILE A 131 -2.26 -17.75 8.90
C ILE A 131 -2.97 -18.75 7.98
N LEU A 132 -2.59 -18.78 6.72
CA LEU A 132 -3.20 -19.65 5.72
C LEU A 132 -2.78 -21.11 5.94
N THR A 133 -3.71 -22.04 5.69
CA THR A 133 -3.38 -23.46 5.57
C THR A 133 -2.57 -23.71 4.29
N PRO A 134 -1.78 -24.79 4.20
CA PRO A 134 -1.00 -25.09 3.00
C PRO A 134 -1.83 -25.10 1.69
N ALA A 135 -3.09 -25.54 1.75
CA ALA A 135 -3.98 -25.59 0.58
C ALA A 135 -4.44 -24.20 0.09
N LEU A 136 -4.42 -23.19 0.96
CA LEU A 136 -4.81 -21.82 0.63
C LEU A 136 -3.61 -20.94 0.28
N ARG A 137 -2.38 -21.39 0.57
CA ARG A 137 -1.15 -20.68 0.21
C ARG A 137 -0.89 -20.78 -1.28
N SER A 138 -0.35 -19.70 -1.83
CA SER A 138 0.15 -19.66 -3.19
C SER A 138 1.67 -19.55 -3.17
N PRO A 139 2.40 -20.13 -4.14
CA PRO A 139 3.83 -19.90 -4.26
C PRO A 139 4.15 -18.40 -4.36
N ARG A 140 5.25 -17.95 -3.74
CA ARG A 140 5.73 -16.56 -3.76
C ARG A 140 5.57 -15.86 -5.11
N GLN A 141 6.08 -16.46 -6.19
CA GLN A 141 6.02 -15.84 -7.51
C GLN A 141 4.58 -15.67 -8.00
N LYS A 142 3.70 -16.65 -7.77
CA LYS A 142 2.29 -16.54 -8.15
C LYS A 142 1.58 -15.40 -7.39
N MET A 143 1.96 -15.16 -6.14
CA MET A 143 1.43 -14.01 -5.37
C MET A 143 1.87 -12.68 -5.99
N ILE A 144 3.14 -12.58 -6.39
CA ILE A 144 3.68 -11.40 -7.11
C ILE A 144 2.95 -11.22 -8.44
N ASP A 145 2.79 -12.27 -9.24
CA ASP A 145 2.13 -12.21 -10.54
C ASP A 145 0.66 -11.75 -10.41
N LEU A 146 -0.03 -12.13 -9.32
CA LEU A 146 -1.40 -11.66 -9.05
C LEU A 146 -1.45 -10.17 -8.70
N ALA A 147 -0.50 -9.69 -7.90
CA ALA A 147 -0.37 -8.27 -7.57
C ALA A 147 0.02 -7.44 -8.81
N ASP A 148 0.93 -7.93 -9.65
CA ASP A 148 1.26 -7.26 -10.91
C ASP A 148 0.10 -7.25 -11.90
N GLY A 149 -0.63 -8.38 -12.00
CA GLY A 149 -1.84 -8.48 -12.80
C GLY A 149 -2.95 -7.53 -12.35
N TYR A 150 -3.01 -7.16 -11.06
CA TYR A 150 -3.92 -6.11 -10.57
C TYR A 150 -3.54 -4.76 -11.18
N PHE A 151 -2.26 -4.42 -11.17
CA PHE A 151 -1.78 -3.18 -11.76
C PHE A 151 -1.97 -3.14 -13.28
N ASP A 152 -1.81 -4.27 -13.97
CA ASP A 152 -2.16 -4.38 -15.39
C ASP A 152 -3.66 -4.23 -15.65
N THR A 153 -4.50 -4.77 -14.76
CA THR A 153 -5.96 -4.61 -14.83
C THR A 153 -6.38 -3.15 -14.67
N LEU A 154 -5.67 -2.39 -13.83
CA LEU A 154 -5.88 -0.96 -13.61
C LEU A 154 -5.40 -0.13 -14.80
N GLN A 155 -4.15 -0.30 -15.23
CA GLN A 155 -3.55 0.48 -16.32
C GLN A 155 -4.27 0.26 -17.66
N LEU A 156 -4.70 -0.97 -17.93
CA LEU A 156 -5.34 -1.38 -19.18
C LEU A 156 -6.83 -1.61 -18.97
N ASN A 157 -7.50 -0.75 -18.19
CA ASN A 157 -8.86 -1.01 -17.71
C ASN A 157 -9.96 -0.90 -18.81
N ASP A 158 -9.96 -1.87 -19.71
CA ASP A 158 -10.89 -2.05 -20.83
C ASP A 158 -12.04 -3.02 -20.53
N GLY A 159 -12.16 -3.45 -19.27
CA GLY A 159 -13.08 -4.50 -18.82
C GLY A 159 -12.45 -5.89 -18.70
N THR A 160 -11.25 -6.09 -19.25
CA THR A 160 -10.51 -7.35 -19.14
C THR A 160 -9.75 -7.42 -17.83
N LEU A 161 -10.01 -8.48 -17.06
CA LEU A 161 -9.24 -8.78 -15.84
C LEU A 161 -7.95 -9.50 -16.22
N ARG A 162 -6.83 -9.03 -15.66
CA ARG A 162 -5.48 -9.60 -15.84
C ARG A 162 -4.95 -10.21 -14.54
N THR A 163 -5.83 -10.35 -13.55
CA THR A 163 -5.63 -11.03 -12.28
C THR A 163 -6.92 -11.72 -11.86
N GLU A 164 -6.87 -12.46 -10.75
CA GLU A 164 -8.00 -13.20 -10.19
C GLU A 164 -8.43 -12.58 -8.86
N PHE A 165 -9.72 -12.24 -8.73
CA PHE A 165 -10.30 -11.72 -7.50
C PHE A 165 -11.19 -12.79 -6.85
N ALA A 166 -11.18 -12.84 -5.52
CA ALA A 166 -12.18 -13.58 -4.77
C ALA A 166 -13.54 -12.89 -4.91
N ASP A 167 -14.63 -13.65 -4.81
CA ASP A 167 -15.99 -13.12 -4.97
C ASP A 167 -16.32 -12.08 -3.88
N ASP A 168 -15.72 -12.24 -2.69
CA ASP A 168 -15.82 -11.36 -1.54
C ASP A 168 -14.72 -10.27 -1.49
N CYS A 169 -14.01 -10.04 -2.60
CA CYS A 169 -12.91 -9.08 -2.62
C CYS A 169 -13.33 -7.69 -2.16
N ASN A 170 -12.55 -7.13 -1.24
CA ASN A 170 -12.68 -5.75 -0.80
C ASN A 170 -11.37 -4.96 -0.93
N ARG A 171 -11.51 -3.64 -1.08
CA ARG A 171 -10.42 -2.67 -1.13
C ARG A 171 -10.67 -1.53 -0.15
N ARG A 172 -9.62 -1.15 0.57
CA ARG A 172 -9.55 0.05 1.39
C ARG A 172 -8.36 0.90 0.95
N GLU A 173 -8.61 2.17 0.69
CA GLU A 173 -7.64 3.15 0.20
C GLU A 173 -7.67 4.33 1.16
N ASP A 174 -6.52 4.74 1.68
CA ASP A 174 -6.37 5.86 2.62
C ASP A 174 -7.39 5.81 3.79
N GLY A 175 -7.66 4.58 4.26
CA GLY A 175 -8.62 4.28 5.33
C GLY A 175 -10.09 4.16 4.91
N MET A 176 -10.45 4.53 3.68
CA MET A 176 -11.83 4.47 3.16
C MET A 176 -12.08 3.19 2.37
N GLN A 177 -13.17 2.50 2.67
CA GLN A 177 -13.58 1.31 1.93
C GLN A 177 -14.20 1.70 0.58
N SER A 178 -13.47 1.40 -0.50
CA SER A 178 -13.81 1.82 -1.86
C SER A 178 -14.54 0.77 -2.69
N THR A 179 -14.89 -0.37 -2.09
CA THR A 179 -15.67 -1.46 -2.69
C THR A 179 -16.76 -1.96 -1.74
N ASN A 180 -17.86 -2.48 -2.28
CA ASN A 180 -19.02 -2.96 -1.49
C ASN A 180 -19.53 -1.93 -0.45
N ASN A 181 -19.40 -0.64 -0.75
CA ASN A 181 -19.80 0.46 0.10
C ASN A 181 -20.95 1.23 -0.55
N VAL A 182 -22.16 1.02 -0.03
CA VAL A 182 -23.40 1.65 -0.52
C VAL A 182 -23.52 3.13 -0.16
N HIS A 183 -22.74 3.60 0.81
CA HIS A 183 -22.70 5.00 1.22
C HIS A 183 -21.61 5.76 0.47
N ALA A 184 -21.60 5.59 -0.87
CA ALA A 184 -20.57 6.11 -1.76
C ALA A 184 -20.10 7.52 -1.35
N VAL A 185 -18.81 7.64 -1.04
CA VAL A 185 -18.21 8.88 -0.55
C VAL A 185 -17.80 9.80 -1.71
N LEU A 186 -17.35 9.21 -2.83
CA LEU A 186 -16.87 9.96 -3.99
C LEU A 186 -17.52 9.55 -5.32
N ASP A 187 -17.63 8.25 -5.55
CA ASP A 187 -18.12 7.72 -6.81
C ASP A 187 -19.10 6.56 -6.51
N PRO A 188 -20.31 6.55 -7.13
CA PRO A 188 -21.27 5.46 -6.98
C PRO A 188 -20.71 4.07 -7.29
N ILE A 189 -19.56 3.99 -7.98
CA ILE A 189 -18.86 2.73 -8.24
C ILE A 189 -18.49 1.98 -6.96
N SER A 190 -18.29 2.68 -5.83
CA SER A 190 -17.86 2.06 -4.57
C SER A 190 -18.85 1.03 -4.04
N LYS A 191 -20.10 1.01 -4.51
CA LYS A 191 -21.09 -0.02 -4.15
C LYS A 191 -20.75 -1.42 -4.68
N TRP A 192 -19.91 -1.51 -5.71
CA TRP A 192 -19.53 -2.77 -6.36
C TRP A 192 -18.25 -3.36 -5.76
N GLY A 193 -18.07 -4.68 -5.90
CA GLY A 193 -16.86 -5.39 -5.50
C GLY A 193 -15.70 -5.19 -6.49
N CYS A 194 -14.47 -5.57 -6.09
CA CYS A 194 -13.25 -5.29 -6.84
C CYS A 194 -13.35 -5.60 -8.35
N ALA A 195 -13.72 -6.85 -8.68
CA ALA A 195 -13.75 -7.33 -10.06
C ALA A 195 -14.77 -6.57 -10.93
N ASP A 196 -15.93 -6.23 -10.37
CA ASP A 196 -17.01 -5.60 -11.12
C ASP A 196 -16.68 -4.15 -11.47
N GLN A 197 -15.98 -3.43 -10.58
CA GLN A 197 -15.49 -2.09 -10.89
C GLN A 197 -14.54 -2.12 -12.10
N PHE A 198 -13.63 -3.09 -12.15
CA PHE A 198 -12.72 -3.25 -13.28
C PHE A 198 -13.42 -3.73 -14.55
N ARG A 199 -14.39 -4.65 -14.47
CA ARG A 199 -15.17 -5.10 -15.63
C ARG A 199 -15.96 -3.97 -16.28
N LEU A 200 -16.34 -2.94 -15.53
CA LEU A 200 -17.00 -1.76 -16.06
C LEU A 200 -16.06 -0.83 -16.86
N GLY A 201 -14.74 -0.99 -16.76
CA GLY A 201 -13.78 -0.09 -17.39
C GLY A 201 -13.74 1.29 -16.71
N GLN A 202 -14.07 1.36 -15.42
CA GLN A 202 -14.19 2.59 -14.64
C GLN A 202 -12.88 3.41 -14.58
N TYR A 203 -11.73 2.73 -14.61
CA TYR A 203 -10.41 3.26 -14.25
C TYR A 203 -9.54 3.62 -15.45
N ARG A 204 -10.15 3.84 -16.63
CA ARG A 204 -9.41 4.19 -17.86
C ARG A 204 -8.57 5.46 -17.78
N TYR A 205 -8.78 6.28 -16.76
CA TYR A 205 -8.01 7.49 -16.50
C TYR A 205 -6.70 7.23 -15.75
N ASP A 206 -6.44 6.00 -15.29
CA ASP A 206 -5.17 5.59 -14.69
C ASP A 206 -4.20 5.18 -15.81
N ASP A 207 -3.48 6.16 -16.38
CA ASP A 207 -2.77 6.02 -17.66
C ASP A 207 -1.57 5.07 -17.61
N ARG A 208 -0.76 5.13 -16.54
CA ARG A 208 0.46 4.32 -16.42
C ARG A 208 0.75 3.94 -14.97
N LEU A 209 0.94 2.64 -14.74
CA LEU A 209 1.46 2.09 -13.50
C LEU A 209 2.93 1.73 -13.65
N ARG A 210 3.81 2.61 -13.17
CA ARG A 210 5.27 2.51 -13.34
C ARG A 210 6.00 2.22 -12.03
N ASP A 211 7.28 1.89 -12.16
CA ASP A 211 8.22 1.68 -11.04
C ASP A 211 7.68 0.68 -10.00
N ARG A 212 6.90 -0.31 -10.48
CA ARG A 212 6.28 -1.35 -9.67
C ARG A 212 7.37 -2.19 -9.01
N ARG A 213 7.35 -2.27 -7.68
CA ARG A 213 8.27 -3.06 -6.85
C ARG A 213 7.46 -3.94 -5.91
N TYR A 214 7.91 -5.16 -5.69
CA TYR A 214 7.30 -6.13 -4.76
C TYR A 214 8.19 -6.29 -3.53
N LEU A 215 7.90 -5.47 -2.52
CA LEU A 215 8.80 -5.12 -1.42
C LEU A 215 8.86 -6.18 -0.30
N ALA A 216 7.78 -6.94 -0.14
CA ALA A 216 7.69 -8.05 0.82
C ALA A 216 6.65 -9.06 0.36
N VAL A 217 6.91 -10.35 0.62
CA VAL A 217 5.94 -11.43 0.46
C VAL A 217 5.86 -12.27 1.73
N ASP A 218 4.78 -12.15 2.48
CA ASP A 218 4.46 -13.00 3.63
C ASP A 218 3.67 -14.22 3.13
N GLU A 219 4.37 -15.29 2.72
CA GLU A 219 3.75 -16.51 2.16
C GLU A 219 2.82 -17.24 3.14
N GLU A 220 3.04 -17.08 4.45
CA GLU A 220 2.24 -17.74 5.47
C GLU A 220 0.92 -17.02 5.71
N ARG A 221 0.92 -15.69 5.68
CA ARG A 221 -0.32 -14.89 5.71
C ARG A 221 -0.91 -14.66 4.33
N GLY A 222 -0.19 -14.97 3.27
CA GLY A 222 -0.60 -14.69 1.89
C GLY A 222 -0.68 -13.20 1.60
N ILE A 223 0.30 -12.39 2.01
CA ILE A 223 0.30 -10.94 1.77
C ILE A 223 1.47 -10.56 0.86
N VAL A 224 1.21 -9.76 -0.18
CA VAL A 224 2.23 -9.09 -0.97
C VAL A 224 2.15 -7.60 -0.70
N LEU A 225 3.27 -6.97 -0.37
CA LEU A 225 3.38 -5.51 -0.37
C LEU A 225 4.04 -5.07 -1.67
N ALA A 226 3.37 -4.18 -2.39
CA ALA A 226 3.90 -3.51 -3.56
C ALA A 226 4.06 -2.01 -3.32
N GLY A 227 4.95 -1.39 -4.09
CA GLY A 227 5.07 0.06 -4.19
C GLY A 227 5.27 0.48 -5.64
N GLY A 228 4.88 1.69 -5.98
CA GLY A 228 4.96 2.19 -7.36
C GLY A 228 4.25 3.53 -7.53
N PHE A 229 3.93 3.85 -8.78
CA PHE A 229 3.20 5.06 -9.12
C PHE A 229 2.02 4.76 -10.03
N ILE A 230 0.94 5.53 -9.87
CA ILE A 230 -0.15 5.62 -10.85
C ILE A 230 -0.06 7.02 -11.46
N ASP A 231 0.27 7.11 -12.74
CA ASP A 231 0.34 8.38 -13.46
C ASP A 231 -1.02 8.69 -14.10
N HIS A 232 -1.45 9.94 -13.96
CA HIS A 232 -2.64 10.50 -14.59
C HIS A 232 -2.21 11.64 -15.50
N GLU A 233 -2.39 11.50 -16.79
CA GLU A 233 -2.14 12.56 -17.78
C GLU A 233 -3.25 13.62 -17.74
N GLY A 234 -4.47 13.23 -17.33
CA GLY A 234 -5.61 14.13 -17.20
C GLY A 234 -6.18 14.63 -18.53
N ARG A 235 -5.72 14.08 -19.67
CA ARG A 235 -6.21 14.43 -21.02
C ARG A 235 -7.46 13.68 -21.44
N LEU A 236 -7.82 12.59 -20.75
CA LEU A 236 -8.94 11.75 -21.13
C LEU A 236 -10.24 12.58 -21.07
N GLY A 237 -10.95 12.62 -22.20
CA GLY A 237 -12.28 13.19 -22.29
C GLY A 237 -13.32 12.28 -21.64
N ASP A 238 -14.59 12.53 -21.93
CA ASP A 238 -15.64 11.56 -21.57
C ASP A 238 -15.45 10.25 -22.36
N PHE A 239 -15.70 9.12 -21.71
CA PHE A 239 -15.52 7.80 -22.32
C PHE A 239 -16.70 6.88 -22.00
N LYS A 240 -16.81 5.79 -22.77
CA LYS A 240 -17.83 4.77 -22.57
C LYS A 240 -17.32 3.68 -21.63
N LEU A 241 -18.16 3.31 -20.66
CA LEU A 241 -18.02 2.08 -19.87
C LEU A 241 -18.44 0.87 -20.72
N THR A 242 -18.16 -0.34 -20.23
CA THR A 242 -18.49 -1.58 -20.95
C THR A 242 -20.00 -1.84 -21.06
N ASP A 243 -20.81 -1.23 -20.19
CA ASP A 243 -22.27 -1.25 -20.26
C ASP A 243 -22.87 -0.17 -21.19
N GLY A 244 -22.02 0.63 -21.85
CA GLY A 244 -22.41 1.70 -22.78
C GLY A 244 -22.74 3.04 -22.13
N THR A 245 -22.76 3.13 -20.80
CA THR A 245 -22.93 4.40 -20.09
C THR A 245 -21.71 5.31 -20.28
N THR A 246 -21.91 6.62 -20.13
CA THR A 246 -20.84 7.61 -20.30
C THR A 246 -20.28 8.00 -18.96
N LYS A 247 -18.96 8.06 -18.86
CA LYS A 247 -18.25 8.52 -17.67
C LYS A 247 -17.34 9.70 -18.00
N SER A 248 -17.37 10.69 -17.12
CA SER A 248 -16.36 11.76 -17.07
C SER A 248 -15.28 11.39 -16.05
N PRO A 249 -13.98 11.45 -16.40
CA PRO A 249 -12.91 11.21 -15.44
C PRO A 249 -12.85 12.32 -14.39
N ILE A 250 -12.49 11.93 -13.17
CA ILE A 250 -12.32 12.86 -12.03
C ILE A 250 -11.00 13.65 -12.14
N PHE A 251 -10.02 13.13 -12.87
CA PHE A 251 -8.74 13.77 -13.08
C PHE A 251 -8.70 14.49 -14.44
N ARG A 252 -8.52 15.81 -14.40
CA ARG A 252 -8.47 16.69 -15.57
C ARG A 252 -7.15 17.47 -15.69
N ARG A 253 -6.14 17.06 -14.94
CA ARG A 253 -4.79 17.65 -14.95
C ARG A 253 -3.72 16.61 -14.64
N PRO A 254 -2.48 16.80 -15.13
CA PRO A 254 -1.41 15.87 -14.86
C PRO A 254 -1.03 15.82 -13.38
N HIS A 255 -0.94 14.61 -12.82
CA HIS A 255 -0.35 14.32 -11.51
C HIS A 255 -0.02 12.82 -11.42
N SER A 256 0.73 12.41 -10.40
CA SER A 256 0.93 10.99 -10.12
C SER A 256 0.50 10.70 -8.68
N PHE A 257 0.07 9.47 -8.41
CA PHE A 257 0.11 8.90 -7.08
C PHE A 257 1.42 8.15 -6.89
N VAL A 258 1.98 8.23 -5.68
CA VAL A 258 2.96 7.26 -5.18
C VAL A 258 2.30 6.47 -4.07
N LEU A 259 2.49 5.15 -4.09
CA LEU A 259 1.72 4.23 -3.25
C LEU A 259 2.56 3.15 -2.59
N LEU A 260 2.03 2.67 -1.47
CA LEU A 260 2.29 1.36 -0.90
C LEU A 260 0.95 0.64 -0.81
N GLU A 261 0.85 -0.51 -1.46
CA GLU A 261 -0.40 -1.28 -1.58
C GLU A 261 -0.15 -2.75 -1.26
N ALA A 262 -0.95 -3.29 -0.34
CA ALA A 262 -0.88 -4.65 0.13
C ALA A 262 -2.04 -5.48 -0.42
N PHE A 263 -1.72 -6.69 -0.89
CA PHE A 263 -2.67 -7.64 -1.48
C PHE A 263 -2.71 -8.91 -0.64
N LYS A 264 -3.88 -9.23 -0.07
CA LYS A 264 -4.17 -10.55 0.51
C LYS A 264 -4.50 -11.52 -0.62
N ILE A 265 -3.65 -12.52 -0.80
CA ILE A 265 -3.82 -13.64 -1.71
C ILE A 265 -4.25 -14.89 -0.94
N ARG A 266 -5.42 -15.42 -1.28
CA ARG A 266 -5.97 -16.65 -0.68
C ARG A 266 -6.47 -17.57 -1.78
N GLY A 267 -5.96 -18.80 -1.83
CA GLY A 267 -6.35 -19.78 -2.84
C GLY A 267 -6.10 -19.32 -4.28
N GLY A 268 -5.05 -18.53 -4.50
CA GLY A 268 -4.68 -18.02 -5.83
C GLY A 268 -5.52 -16.83 -6.31
N LYS A 269 -6.25 -16.16 -5.43
CA LYS A 269 -7.08 -14.99 -5.73
C LYS A 269 -6.83 -13.84 -4.74
N ILE A 270 -6.98 -12.59 -5.19
CA ILE A 270 -6.95 -11.40 -4.35
C ILE A 270 -8.27 -11.30 -3.57
N GLN A 271 -8.19 -11.33 -2.24
CA GLN A 271 -9.35 -11.25 -1.35
C GLN A 271 -9.48 -9.90 -0.64
N GLN A 272 -8.36 -9.24 -0.34
CA GLN A 272 -8.38 -7.94 0.32
C GLN A 272 -7.22 -7.09 -0.20
N ILE A 273 -7.48 -5.80 -0.36
CA ILE A 273 -6.50 -4.79 -0.76
C ILE A 273 -6.48 -3.69 0.30
N GLU A 274 -5.29 -3.24 0.69
CA GLU A 274 -5.05 -2.06 1.52
C GLU A 274 -4.06 -1.15 0.79
N ALA A 275 -4.42 0.08 0.48
CA ALA A 275 -3.51 1.04 -0.13
C ALA A 275 -3.41 2.30 0.72
N VAL A 276 -2.19 2.84 0.79
CA VAL A 276 -1.96 4.24 1.12
C VAL A 276 -1.24 4.91 -0.03
N PHE A 277 -1.69 6.10 -0.40
CA PHE A 277 -1.05 6.86 -1.46
C PHE A 277 -1.20 8.36 -1.26
N ILE A 278 -0.32 9.12 -1.91
CA ILE A 278 -0.39 10.58 -1.93
C ILE A 278 -0.25 11.10 -3.36
N THR A 279 -0.77 12.30 -3.59
CA THR A 279 -0.51 13.03 -4.83
C THR A 279 0.89 13.62 -4.83
N VAL A 280 1.62 13.38 -5.91
CA VAL A 280 2.94 13.95 -6.19
C VAL A 280 2.96 14.59 -7.58
N PRO A 281 3.95 15.45 -7.90
CA PRO A 281 4.09 15.98 -9.25
C PRO A 281 4.11 14.87 -10.31
N TYR A 282 3.47 15.15 -11.45
CA TYR A 282 3.41 14.22 -12.57
C TYR A 282 4.83 13.78 -13.00
N ASN A 283 5.02 12.47 -13.17
CA ASN A 283 6.32 11.85 -13.48
C ASN A 283 7.41 12.04 -12.41
N MET A 284 7.06 12.35 -11.14
CA MET A 284 8.06 12.40 -10.08
C MET A 284 8.84 11.08 -10.02
N PRO A 285 10.18 11.09 -10.12
CA PRO A 285 10.98 9.88 -10.11
C PRO A 285 10.92 9.22 -8.73
N SER A 286 11.06 7.90 -8.69
CA SER A 286 11.26 7.19 -7.43
C SER A 286 12.70 7.38 -6.97
N PRO A 287 12.95 7.69 -5.69
CA PRO A 287 14.28 7.52 -5.13
C PRO A 287 14.65 6.04 -5.07
N TRP A 288 13.70 5.09 -5.19
CA TRP A 288 13.93 3.65 -5.05
C TRP A 288 14.23 2.91 -6.36
N THR A 289 14.17 3.60 -7.51
CA THR A 289 14.51 3.03 -8.82
C THR A 289 15.69 3.81 -9.40
N ASN A 290 16.82 3.12 -9.56
CA ASN A 290 17.98 3.64 -10.29
C ASN A 290 18.02 3.00 -11.68
#